data_AF-A0A7V2K6V8-F1
#
_entry.id   AF-A0A7V2K6V8-F1
#
_cell.length_a   1.000
_cell.length_b   1.000
_cell.length_c   1.000
_cell.angle_alpha   90.00
_cell.angle_beta   90.00
_cell.angle_gamma   90.00
#
_symmetry.space_group_name_H-M   'P 1'
#
loop_
_entity.id
_entity.type
_entity.pdbx_description
1 polymer ?
#
loop_
_entity_poly.entity_id
_entity_poly.type
_entity_poly.pdbx_seq_one_letter_code
_entity_poly.pdbx_strand_id
1 'polypeptide(L)' 'MQVKSIGITSVIFPPDIGGPATYLFNLSRKLSEKGYKVKVFAWGEEDEIKVENQGQIIVKRFNRKRPLVLRYFLS' A
#
# COMPACT_ATOMS: atom_id res chain seq x y z
N MET A 1 -10.33 -7.22 22.27
CA MET A 1 -10.28 -6.00 21.41
C MET A 1 -10.40 -6.42 19.96
N GLN A 2 -11.32 -5.84 19.19
CA GLN A 2 -11.49 -6.15 17.77
C GLN A 2 -10.44 -5.37 16.96
N VAL A 3 -9.56 -6.08 16.25
CA VAL A 3 -8.52 -5.48 15.41
C VAL A 3 -9.19 -4.92 14.15
N LYS A 4 -9.23 -3.59 14.02
CA LYS A 4 -9.80 -2.91 12.86
C LYS A 4 -8.79 -2.89 11.70
N SER A 5 -9.29 -3.07 10.48
CA SER A 5 -8.47 -3.07 9.26
C SER A 5 -8.74 -1.82 8.42
N ILE A 6 -7.70 -1.25 7.84
CA ILE A 6 -7.76 -0.04 6.99
C ILE A 6 -7.14 -0.35 5.64
N GLY A 7 -7.87 -0.03 4.56
CA GLY A 7 -7.38 -0.08 3.18
C GLY A 7 -7.00 1.30 2.69
N ILE A 8 -5.82 1.43 2.10
CA ILE A 8 -5.31 2.66 1.48
C ILE A 8 -5.00 2.35 0.03
N THR A 9 -5.52 3.15 -0.90
CA THR A 9 -5.19 3.08 -2.32
C THR A 9 -4.42 4.32 -2.73
N SER A 10 -3.32 4.16 -3.48
CA SER A 10 -2.50 5.28 -3.93
C SER A 10 -1.88 5.07 -5.29
N VAL A 11 -1.64 6.17 -5.99
CA VAL A 11 -0.85 6.20 -7.24
C VAL A 11 0.65 6.04 -6.96
N ILE A 12 1.12 6.56 -5.82
CA ILE A 12 2.53 6.53 -5.43
C ILE A 12 2.68 6.13 -3.96
N PHE A 13 3.75 5.40 -3.65
CA PHE A 13 4.13 4.98 -2.30
C PHE A 13 5.65 4.76 -2.30
N PRO A 14 6.40 4.78 -1.18
CA PRO A 14 7.84 4.49 -1.23
C PRO A 14 8.14 3.13 -1.89
N PRO A 15 9.19 3.00 -2.74
CA PRO A 15 10.25 3.99 -3.03
C PRO A 15 9.92 5.16 -3.97
N ASP A 16 8.69 5.30 -4.48
CA ASP A 16 8.34 6.48 -5.29
C ASP A 16 8.52 7.78 -4.49
N ILE A 17 9.08 8.81 -5.13
CA ILE A 17 9.37 10.11 -4.49
C ILE A 17 8.18 11.05 -4.64
N GLY A 18 7.77 11.69 -3.54
CA GLY A 18 6.78 12.75 -3.56
C GLY A 18 6.08 12.94 -2.21
N GLY A 19 5.53 14.13 -1.99
CA GLY A 19 4.79 14.46 -0.77
C GLY A 19 3.70 13.43 -0.43
N PRO A 20 2.85 13.00 -1.38
CA PRO A 20 1.83 11.98 -1.12
C PRO A 20 2.41 10.63 -0.71
N ALA A 21 3.52 10.19 -1.32
CA ALA A 21 4.18 8.94 -0.96
C ALA A 21 4.68 8.96 0.49
N THR A 22 5.39 10.04 0.87
CA THR A 22 5.88 10.22 2.25
C THR A 22 4.74 10.35 3.25
N TYR A 23 3.67 11.09 2.92
CA TYR A 23 2.51 11.24 3.79
C TYR A 23 1.83 9.89 4.05
N LEU A 24 1.56 9.11 3.01
CA LEU A 24 0.89 7.81 3.13
C LEU A 24 1.75 6.79 3.88
N PHE A 25 3.06 6.80 3.68
CA PHE A 25 3.98 5.99 4.46
C PHE A 25 3.85 6.30 5.96
N ASN A 26 4.00 7.58 6.33
CA ASN A 26 3.87 8.02 7.72
C ASN A 26 2.48 7.73 8.30
N LEU A 27 1.42 7.88 7.51
CA LEU A 27 0.06 7.55 7.92
C LEU A 27 -0.10 6.06 8.19
N SER A 28 0.35 5.19 7.27
CA SER A 28 0.26 3.74 7.42
C SER A 28 0.99 3.26 8.68
N ARG A 29 2.18 3.82 8.95
CA ARG A 29 2.96 3.53 10.14
C ARG A 29 2.25 3.96 11.43
N LYS A 30 1.76 5.21 11.49
CA LYS A 30 1.03 5.71 12.67
C LYS A 30 -0.27 4.94 12.93
N LEU A 31 -0.96 4.48 11.89
CA LEU A 31 -2.14 3.63 12.04
C LEU A 31 -1.76 2.25 12.58
N SER A 32 -0.67 1.67 12.07
CA SER A 32 -0.15 0.41 12.58
C SER A 32 0.26 0.50 14.06
N GLU A 33 0.97 1.56 14.45
CA GLU A 33 1.35 1.84 15.84
C GLU A 33 0.14 1.96 16.79
N LYS A 34 -1.02 2.38 16.26
CA LYS A 34 -2.30 2.41 16.99
C LYS A 34 -3.04 1.07 17.02
N GLY A 35 -2.44 0.00 16.51
CA GLY A 35 -2.99 -1.36 16.52
C GLY A 35 -3.90 -1.69 15.34
N TYR A 36 -3.95 -0.86 14.29
CA TYR A 36 -4.70 -1.16 13.07
C TYR A 36 -3.89 -2.06 12.13
N LYS A 37 -4.57 -2.98 11.42
CA LYS A 37 -3.98 -3.67 10.27
C LYS A 37 -4.17 -2.83 9.01
N VAL A 38 -3.09 -2.41 8.37
CA VAL A 38 -3.10 -1.54 7.22
C VAL A 38 -2.74 -2.32 5.96
N LYS A 39 -3.57 -2.23 4.92
CA LYS A 39 -3.25 -2.69 3.58
C LYS A 39 -3.11 -1.50 2.65
N VAL A 40 -1.96 -1.36 2.02
CA VAL A 40 -1.68 -0.32 1.03
C VAL A 40 -1.66 -0.96 -0.35
N PHE A 41 -2.49 -0.45 -1.25
CA PHE A 41 -2.50 -0.77 -2.67
C PHE A 41 -1.89 0.39 -3.42
N ALA A 42 -0.70 0.18 -3.97
CA ALA A 42 0.03 1.21 -4.69
C ALA A 42 0.28 0.78 -6.13
N TRP A 43 0.42 1.74 -7.03
CA TRP A 43 0.94 1.47 -8.36
C TRP A 43 2.48 1.54 -8.32
N GLY A 44 3.18 0.70 -9.08
CA GLY A 44 4.65 0.66 -9.17
C GLY A 44 5.14 0.16 -10.53
N GLU A 45 6.44 0.02 -10.69
CA GLU A 45 7.01 -0.54 -11.94
C GLU A 45 6.90 -2.06 -12.05
N GLU A 46 6.77 -2.74 -10.91
CA GLU A 46 6.71 -4.18 -10.79
C GLU A 46 5.63 -4.56 -9.76
N ASP A 47 5.13 -5.78 -9.87
CA ASP A 47 4.22 -6.33 -8.88
C ASP A 47 5.03 -6.78 -7.68
N GLU A 48 4.68 -6.29 -6.49
CA GLU A 48 5.44 -6.56 -5.28
C GLU A 48 4.50 -6.67 -4.08
N ILE A 49 4.79 -7.58 -3.16
CA ILE A 49 4.13 -7.63 -1.86
C ILE A 49 5.19 -7.45 -0.79
N LYS A 50 5.12 -6.33 -0.07
CA LYS A 50 5.96 -6.05 1.10
C LYS A 50 5.14 -6.18 2.36
N VAL A 51 5.75 -6.76 3.38
CA VAL A 51 5.15 -6.93 4.70
C VAL A 51 6.03 -6.22 5.72
N GLU A 52 5.46 -5.28 6.43
CA GLU A 52 6.15 -4.44 7.41
C GLU A 52 5.46 -4.50 8.78
N ASN A 53 6.20 -4.06 9.80
CA ASN A 53 5.76 -3.98 11.19
C ASN A 53 5.08 -5.27 11.70
N GLN A 54 5.80 -6.40 11.63
CA GLN A 54 5.31 -7.72 12.06
C GLN A 54 3.99 -8.16 11.40
N GLY A 55 3.77 -7.74 10.14
CA GLY A 55 2.56 -8.10 9.40
C GLY A 55 1.37 -7.18 9.62
N GLN A 56 1.56 -6.07 10.34
CA GLN A 56 0.51 -5.07 10.51
C GLN A 56 0.38 -4.15 9.30
N ILE A 57 1.42 -4.02 8.48
CA ILE A 57 1.38 -3.25 7.24
C ILE A 57 1.66 -4.21 6.07
N ILE A 58 0.76 -4.26 5.11
CA ILE A 58 0.91 -5.04 3.88
C ILE A 58 0.83 -4.07 2.71
N VAL A 59 1.91 -3.95 1.94
CA VAL A 59 1.98 -3.09 0.77
C VAL A 59 1.95 -3.98 -0.47
N LYS A 60 0.86 -3.91 -1.24
CA LYS A 60 0.72 -4.56 -2.54
C LYS A 60 0.91 -3.51 -3.62
N ARG A 61 1.96 -3.69 -4.42
CA ARG A 61 2.25 -2.89 -5.61
C ARG A 61 1.72 -3.60 -6.84
N PHE A 62 1.13 -2.83 -7.74
CA PHE A 62 0.67 -3.29 -9.03
C PHE A 62 1.48 -2.65 -10.14
N ASN A 63 1.93 -3.46 -11.09
CA ASN A 63 2.74 -3.02 -12.21
C ASN A 63 1.95 -2.10 -13.16
N ARG A 64 2.38 -0.84 -13.24
CA ARG A 64 1.89 0.23 -14.13
C ARG A 64 2.20 0.01 -15.61
N LYS A 65 2.90 -1.06 -15.99
CA LYS A 65 3.16 -1.44 -17.38
C LYS A 65 2.21 -2.54 -17.85
N ARG A 66 1.38 -3.12 -16.97
CA ARG A 66 0.34 -4.08 -17.36
C ARG A 66 -0.63 -3.46 -18.38
N PRO A 67 -1.08 -4.20 -19.41
CA PRO A 67 -2.10 -3.72 -20.33
C PRO A 67 -3.35 -3.23 -19.60
N LEU A 68 -3.98 -2.16 -20.10
CA LEU A 68 -5.13 -1.50 -19.45
C LEU A 68 -6.23 -2.49 -19.07
N VAL A 69 -6.57 -3.42 -19.97
CA VAL A 69 -7.58 -4.46 -19.73
C VAL A 69 -7.24 -5.29 -18.49
N LEU A 70 -5.99 -5.74 -18.36
CA LEU A 70 -5.55 -6.54 -17.20
C LEU A 70 -5.57 -5.74 -15.89
N ARG A 71 -5.45 -4.41 -15.94
CA ARG A 71 -5.56 -3.57 -14.73
C ARG A 71 -6.98 -3.49 -14.17
N TYR A 72 -7.99 -3.54 -15.03
CA TYR A 72 -9.39 -3.48 -14.58
C TYR A 72 -9.91 -4.84 -14.07
N PHE A 73 -9.42 -5.95 -14.64
CA PHE A 73 -9.92 -7.29 -14.29
C PHE A 73 -9.11 -8.01 -13.20
N LEU A 74 -7.87 -7.59 -12.91
CA LEU A 74 -6.98 -8.26 -11.95
C LEU A 74 -6.51 -7.36 -10.78
N SER A 75 -7.13 -6.20 -10.56
CA SER A 75 -6.82 -5.31 -9.41
C SER A 75 -7.28 -5.93 -8.09
#